data_AF-A0A3M5T5T5-F1
#
_entry.id   AF-A0A3M5T5T5-F1
#
_cell.length_a   1.000
_cell.length_b   1.000
_cell.length_c   1.000
_cell.angle_alpha   90.00
_cell.angle_beta   90.00
_cell.angle_gamma   90.00
#
_symmetry.space_group_name_H-M   'P 1'
#
loop_
_entity.id
_entity.type
_entity.pdbx_description
1 polymer ?
#
loop_
_entity_poly.entity_id
_entity_poly.type
_entity_poly.pdbx_seq_one_letter_code
_entity_poly.pdbx_strand_id
1 'polypeptide(L)'
;MLGSVLTCGQSDWATGAFDESSSGLWLRVTVAKGVMRIQHSSDGLRWPLLRLAAFPLSERYAVGAMCCSPERGGLTVVFSHFEVMPALGKDLHDLT
;
A
#
# COMPACT_ATOMS: atom_id res chain seq x y z
N MET A 1 12.24 -3.13 -6.75
CA MET A 1 11.90 -3.53 -5.35
C MET A 1 10.58 -2.86 -4.96
N LEU A 2 9.79 -3.51 -4.11
CA LEU A 2 8.59 -2.92 -3.50
C LEU A 2 8.65 -3.10 -1.99
N GLY A 3 8.23 -2.09 -1.24
CA GLY A 3 8.29 -2.12 0.22
C GLY A 3 7.24 -1.24 0.88
N SER A 4 7.21 -1.29 2.20
CA SER A 4 6.34 -0.48 3.05
C SER A 4 7.08 -0.06 4.31
N VAL A 5 6.83 1.16 4.76
CA VAL A 5 7.35 1.69 6.03
C VAL A 5 6.16 1.92 6.96
N LEU A 6 6.16 1.26 8.10
CA LEU A 6 5.21 1.52 9.19
C LEU A 6 5.92 2.34 10.27
N THR A 7 5.44 3.54 10.53
CA THR A 7 5.99 4.41 11.58
C THR A 7 5.00 4.53 12.74
N CYS A 8 5.36 3.89 13.86
CA CYS A 8 4.65 4.00 15.15
C CYS A 8 5.68 4.37 16.21
N GLY A 9 6.00 5.66 16.34
CA GLY A 9 7.13 6.16 17.13
C GLY A 9 8.47 5.93 16.43
N GLN A 10 8.77 4.69 16.04
CA GLN A 10 9.93 4.32 15.24
C GLN A 10 9.48 3.73 13.89
N SER A 11 10.30 3.93 12.86
CA SER A 11 10.07 3.37 11.52
C SER A 11 10.52 1.92 11.43
N ASP A 12 9.63 1.06 10.95
CA ASP A 12 9.88 -0.33 10.57
C ASP A 12 9.70 -0.45 9.04
N TRP A 13 10.76 -0.83 8.35
CA TRP A 13 10.77 -1.00 6.91
C TRP A 13 10.82 -2.49 6.54
N ALA A 14 9.86 -2.94 5.72
CA ALA A 14 9.95 -4.19 5.00
C ALA A 14 10.02 -3.94 3.49
N THR A 15 10.89 -4.68 2.81
CA THR A 15 11.10 -4.60 1.36
C THR A 15 11.27 -5.99 0.77
N GLY A 16 10.98 -6.12 -0.52
CA GLY A 16 11.14 -7.36 -1.28
C GLY A 16 11.38 -7.11 -2.77
N ALA A 17 11.66 -8.21 -3.48
CA ALA A 17 11.71 -8.19 -4.93
C ALA A 17 10.32 -7.82 -5.49
N PHE A 18 10.33 -7.02 -6.55
CA PHE A 18 9.13 -6.66 -7.29
C PHE A 18 9.50 -6.66 -8.77
N ASP A 19 8.61 -7.22 -9.59
CA ASP A 19 8.82 -7.29 -11.03
C ASP A 19 8.62 -5.91 -11.65
N GLU A 20 9.73 -5.31 -12.06
CA GLU A 20 9.76 -3.96 -12.64
C GLU A 20 9.36 -3.95 -14.12
N SER A 21 9.06 -5.12 -14.72
CA SER A 21 8.54 -5.20 -16.08
C SER A 21 7.07 -4.75 -16.20
N SER A 22 6.35 -4.62 -15.08
CA SER A 22 4.97 -4.10 -15.09
C SER A 22 4.95 -2.63 -15.50
N SER A 23 3.99 -2.25 -16.35
CA SER A 23 3.80 -0.85 -16.78
C SER A 23 3.24 0.06 -15.69
N GLY A 24 2.84 -0.49 -14.54
CA GLY A 24 2.26 0.26 -13.44
C GLY A 24 2.04 -0.61 -12.20
N LEU A 25 1.73 0.06 -11.09
CA LEU A 25 1.51 -0.55 -9.79
C LEU A 25 0.18 -0.09 -9.23
N TRP A 26 -0.64 -1.04 -8.81
CA TRP A 26 -1.80 -0.79 -7.98
C TRP A 26 -1.46 -1.01 -6.51
N LEU A 27 -2.00 -0.14 -5.66
CA LEU A 27 -1.92 -0.26 -4.21
C LEU A 27 -3.34 -0.28 -3.63
N ARG A 28 -3.56 -1.19 -2.68
CA ARG A 28 -4.80 -1.27 -1.91
C ARG A 28 -4.45 -1.32 -0.44
N VAL A 29 -5.01 -0.40 0.33
CA VAL A 29 -4.84 -0.34 1.79
C VAL A 29 -6.21 -0.56 2.44
N THR A 30 -6.29 -1.50 3.37
CA THR A 30 -7.46 -1.70 4.23
C THR A 30 -7.04 -1.47 5.67
N VAL A 31 -7.74 -0.59 6.39
CA VAL A 31 -7.59 -0.44 7.84
C VAL A 31 -8.91 -0.85 8.49
N ALA A 32 -8.86 -1.84 9.38
CA ALA A 32 -10.02 -2.31 10.10
C ALA A 32 -9.61 -2.92 11.45
N LYS A 33 -10.36 -2.61 12.51
CA LYS A 33 -10.22 -3.25 13.83
C LYS A 33 -8.77 -3.23 14.37
N GLY A 34 -8.05 -2.13 14.18
CA GLY A 34 -6.67 -1.95 14.65
C GLY A 34 -5.62 -2.69 13.81
N VAL A 35 -5.96 -3.10 12.59
CA VAL A 35 -5.05 -3.79 11.67
C VAL A 35 -5.02 -3.05 10.34
N MET A 36 -3.82 -2.85 9.80
CA MET A 36 -3.59 -2.39 8.44
C MET A 36 -3.13 -3.56 7.56
N ARG A 37 -3.81 -3.73 6.43
CA ARG A 37 -3.45 -4.64 5.34
C ARG A 37 -3.08 -3.82 4.12
N ILE A 38 -1.90 -4.05 3.56
CA ILE A 38 -1.45 -3.48 2.29
C ILE A 38 -1.32 -4.61 1.28
N GLN A 39 -1.99 -4.47 0.15
CA GLN A 39 -1.88 -5.35 -1.01
C GLN A 39 -1.39 -4.54 -2.19
N HIS A 40 -0.79 -5.24 -3.15
CA HIS A 40 -0.34 -4.66 -4.40
C HIS A 40 -0.80 -5.50 -5.58
N SER A 41 -0.81 -4.93 -6.78
CA SER A 41 -1.12 -5.67 -8.00
C SER A 41 -0.42 -5.03 -9.20
N SER A 42 0.03 -5.85 -10.16
CA SER A 42 0.59 -5.41 -11.44
C SER A 42 -0.44 -5.41 -12.57
N ASP A 43 -1.57 -6.09 -12.39
CA ASP A 43 -2.61 -6.29 -13.40
C ASP A 43 -4.00 -5.78 -12.95
N GLY A 44 -4.15 -5.39 -11.68
CA GLY A 44 -5.42 -5.00 -11.07
C GLY A 44 -6.35 -6.19 -10.75
N LEU A 45 -5.93 -7.42 -11.06
CA LEU A 45 -6.73 -8.64 -10.91
C LEU A 45 -6.26 -9.46 -9.72
N ARG A 46 -4.94 -9.66 -9.57
CA ARG A 46 -4.37 -10.44 -8.47
C ARG A 46 -3.72 -9.53 -7.44
N TRP A 47 -4.07 -9.70 -6.17
CA TRP A 47 -3.72 -8.79 -5.07
C TRP A 47 -2.92 -9.47 -3.95
N PRO A 48 -1.66 -9.91 -4.19
CA PRO A 48 -0.80 -10.43 -3.15
C PRO A 48 -0.58 -9.44 -1.98
N LEU A 49 -0.43 -10.02 -0.79
CA LEU A 49 -0.12 -9.28 0.43
C LEU A 49 1.28 -8.65 0.34
N LEU A 50 1.37 -7.36 0.63
CA LEU A 50 2.64 -6.65 0.83
C LEU A 50 2.98 -6.52 2.32
N ARG A 51 2.00 -6.18 3.16
CA ARG A 51 2.19 -5.98 4.60
C ARG A 51 0.89 -6.25 5.35
N LEU A 52 0.97 -6.93 6.50
CA LEU A 52 -0.10 -7.01 7.50
C LEU A 52 0.51 -6.61 8.85
N ALA A 53 -0.07 -5.62 9.52
CA ALA A 53 0.47 -5.13 10.78
C ALA A 53 -0.62 -4.53 11.67
N ALA A 54 -0.37 -4.50 12.98
CA ALA A 54 -1.15 -3.68 13.89
C ALA A 54 -1.03 -2.20 13.49
N PHE A 55 -2.13 -1.46 13.56
CA PHE A 55 -2.19 -0.05 13.21
C PHE A 55 -3.07 0.71 14.21
N PRO A 56 -2.70 1.94 14.64
CA PRO A 56 -3.43 2.66 15.68
C PRO A 56 -4.92 2.84 15.34
N LEU A 57 -5.77 2.66 16.35
CA LEU A 57 -7.18 3.02 16.26
C LEU A 57 -7.32 4.55 16.23
N SER A 58 -8.17 5.04 15.32
CA SER A 58 -8.47 6.45 15.18
C SER A 58 -9.89 6.62 14.63
N GLU A 59 -10.54 7.73 14.97
CA GLU A 59 -11.81 8.12 14.36
C GLU A 59 -11.63 8.50 12.88
N ARG A 60 -10.43 8.96 12.51
CA ARG A 60 -10.10 9.43 11.16
C ARG A 60 -8.67 9.06 10.78
N TYR A 61 -8.49 8.78 9.50
CA TYR A 61 -7.18 8.55 8.88
C TYR A 61 -7.02 9.47 7.68
N ALA A 62 -5.80 9.95 7.46
CA ALA A 62 -5.44 10.59 6.20
C ALA A 62 -4.89 9.52 5.24
N VAL A 63 -5.38 9.52 4.00
CA VAL A 63 -4.92 8.61 2.95
C VAL A 63 -4.81 9.38 1.63
N GLY A 64 -3.75 9.11 0.88
CA GLY A 64 -3.51 9.79 -0.39
C GLY A 64 -2.27 9.26 -1.08
N ALA A 65 -2.09 9.69 -2.32
CA ALA A 65 -0.87 9.45 -3.07
C ALA A 65 0.32 10.18 -2.44
N MET A 66 1.49 9.53 -2.45
CA MET A 66 2.74 10.10 -1.98
C MET A 66 3.85 9.77 -2.99
N CYS A 67 4.69 10.77 -3.28
CA CYS A 67 5.86 10.63 -4.13
C CYS A 67 7.01 11.38 -3.47
N CYS A 68 8.20 10.77 -3.45
CA CYS A 68 9.39 11.37 -2.87
C CYS A 68 10.62 11.02 -3.72
N SER A 69 11.57 11.93 -3.78
CA SER A 69 12.83 11.76 -4.50
C SER A 69 13.98 12.27 -3.60
N PRO A 70 14.48 11.42 -2.68
CA PRO A 70 15.31 11.88 -1.56
C PRO A 70 16.60 12.60 -1.95
N GLU A 71 17.22 12.20 -3.05
CA GLU A 71 18.54 12.70 -3.47
C GLU A 71 18.48 13.80 -4.54
N ARG A 72 17.41 13.84 -5.35
CA ARG A 72 17.31 14.71 -6.53
C ARG A 72 15.86 15.00 -6.90
N GLY A 73 15.62 16.05 -7.67
CA GLY A 73 14.30 16.34 -8.25
C GLY A 73 14.03 15.60 -9.56
N GLY A 74 12.87 15.88 -10.17
CA GLY A 74 12.52 15.42 -11.52
C GLY A 74 11.74 14.11 -11.60
N LEU A 75 11.45 13.46 -10.46
CA LEU A 75 10.57 12.30 -10.44
C LEU A 75 9.13 12.74 -10.75
N THR A 76 8.58 12.24 -11.85
CA THR A 76 7.18 12.47 -12.24
C THR A 76 6.42 11.16 -12.12
N VAL A 77 5.34 11.17 -11.34
CA VAL A 77 4.47 10.01 -11.12
C VAL A 77 3.04 10.43 -11.41
N VAL A 78 2.31 9.62 -12.17
CA VAL A 78 0.88 9.80 -12.41
C VAL A 78 0.11 8.86 -11.50
N PHE A 79 -0.73 9.43 -10.64
CA PHE A 79 -1.70 8.69 -9.85
C PHE A 79 -3.07 8.81 -10.52
N SER A 80 -3.75 7.69 -10.68
CA SER A 80 -5.09 7.62 -11.28
C SER A 80 -5.92 6.58 -10.54
N HIS A 81 -7.24 6.57 -10.78
CA HIS A 81 -8.17 5.59 -10.19
C HIS A 81 -8.15 5.54 -8.66
N PHE A 82 -8.02 6.70 -7.99
CA PHE A 82 -8.07 6.80 -6.54
C PHE A 82 -9.50 6.67 -6.02
N GLU A 83 -9.72 5.74 -5.09
CA GLU A 83 -11.01 5.46 -4.49
C GLU A 83 -10.85 5.18 -2.99
N VAL A 84 -11.80 5.66 -2.18
CA VAL A 84 -11.90 5.36 -0.75
C VAL A 84 -13.26 4.75 -0.49
N MET A 85 -13.26 3.51 -0.01
CA MET A 85 -14.45 2.68 0.18
C MET A 85 -14.44 2.02 1.56
N PRO A 86 -15.56 1.44 2.02
CA PRO A 86 -15.56 0.59 3.20
C PRO A 86 -14.51 -0.53 3.12
N ALA A 87 -14.02 -0.97 4.29
CA ALA A 87 -13.00 -2.00 4.37
C ALA A 87 -13.40 -3.29 3.61
N LEU A 88 -12.46 -3.86 2.85
CA LEU A 88 -12.69 -5.09 2.10
C LEU A 88 -12.96 -6.26 3.06
N GLY A 89 -14.11 -6.92 2.88
CA GLY A 89 -14.49 -8.13 3.62
C GLY A 89 -13.89 -9.44 3.10
N LYS A 90 -13.00 -9.40 2.10
CA LYS A 90 -12.34 -10.61 1.56
C LYS A 90 -11.30 -11.17 2.53
N ASP A 91 -11.19 -12.50 2.52
CA ASP A 91 -10.17 -13.24 3.25
C ASP A 91 -8.76 -12.85 2.79
N LEU A 92 -7.79 -12.96 3.69
CA LEU A 92 -6.40 -12.58 3.42
C LEU A 92 -5.78 -13.37 2.26
N HIS A 93 -6.20 -14.62 2.09
CA HIS A 93 -5.69 -15.53 1.06
C HIS A 93 -6.52 -15.51 -0.23
N ASP A 94 -7.64 -14.79 -0.25
CA ASP A 94 -8.34 -14.49 -1.50
C ASP A 94 -7.61 -13.34 -2.21
N LEU A 95 -6.95 -13.71 -3.30
CA LEU A 95 -6.14 -12.78 -4.08
C LEU A 95 -6.93 -12.09 -5.20
N THR A 96 -8.22 -12.37 -5.36
CA THR A 96 -9.05 -11.83 -6.45
C THR A 96 -9.78 -10.54 -6.08
#